data_AF-A0A4Y9RF84-F1
#
_entry.id   AF-A0A4Y9RF84-F1
#
_cell.length_a   1.000
_cell.length_b   1.000
_cell.length_c   1.000
_cell.angle_alpha   90.00
_cell.angle_beta   90.00
_cell.angle_gamma   90.00
#
_symmetry.space_group_name_H-M   'P 1'
#
loop_
_entity.id
_entity.type
_entity.pdbx_description
1 polymer ?
#
loop_
_entity_poly.entity_id
_entity_poly.type
_entity_poly.pdbx_seq_one_letter_code
_entity_poly.pdbx_strand_id
1 'polypeptide(L)'
;MFITIARRAVEPRGPDAVAVPGSPAIAELTPRALHARLLDNAAARRRRGMERRLSQRLDDAAYWISAAPVAVRKACELRTQTPLATLP
;
A
#
# COMPACT_ATOMS: atom_id res chain seq x y z
N MET A 1 17.16 -1.69 -20.83
CA MET A 1 17.05 -0.22 -21.01
C MET A 1 16.21 0.31 -19.86
N PHE A 2 16.78 1.08 -18.93
CA PHE A 2 16.06 1.63 -17.78
C PHE A 2 15.68 3.08 -18.09
N ILE A 3 14.39 3.40 -18.06
CA ILE A 3 13.88 4.76 -18.23
C ILE A 3 13.90 5.43 -16.85
N THR A 4 14.91 6.29 -16.61
CA THR A 4 15.03 7.07 -15.38
C THR A 4 14.16 8.33 -15.49
N ILE A 5 12.97 8.33 -14.87
CA ILE A 5 12.12 9.52 -14.80
C ILE A 5 12.62 10.38 -13.63
N ALA A 6 13.32 11.48 -13.91
CA ALA A 6 13.75 12.45 -12.91
C ALA A 6 12.53 13.20 -12.34
N ARG A 7 11.95 12.71 -11.24
CA ARG A 7 10.91 13.43 -10.49
C ARG A 7 11.55 14.21 -9.35
N ARG A 8 11.21 15.50 -9.26
CA ARG A 8 11.65 16.41 -8.19
C ARG A 8 11.25 15.83 -6.83
N ALA A 9 12.23 15.62 -5.95
CA ALA A 9 11.99 15.10 -4.60
C ALA A 9 11.08 16.06 -3.82
N VAL A 10 9.97 15.55 -3.28
CA VAL A 10 9.06 16.29 -2.42
C VAL A 10 9.35 15.88 -0.97
N GLU A 11 9.57 16.86 -0.11
CA GLU A 11 9.68 16.59 1.33
C GLU A 11 8.30 16.30 1.92
N PRO A 12 8.17 15.27 2.76
CA PRO A 12 6.89 14.92 3.37
C PRO A 12 6.45 16.01 4.35
N ARG A 13 5.40 16.75 3.97
CA ARG A 13 4.70 17.67 4.88
C ARG A 13 3.56 16.93 5.58
N GLY A 14 3.78 16.54 6.83
CA GLY A 14 2.73 16.01 7.70
C GLY A 14 2.74 14.48 7.86
N PRO A 15 1.76 13.91 8.61
CA PRO A 15 1.75 12.51 9.02
C PRO A 15 1.27 11.62 7.87
N ASP A 16 2.05 11.61 6.80
CA ASP A 16 1.85 10.72 5.67
C ASP A 16 2.29 9.32 6.09
N ALA A 17 1.33 8.49 6.49
CA ALA A 17 1.55 7.20 7.14
C ALA A 17 2.30 6.15 6.29
N VAL A 18 2.77 6.52 5.08
CA VAL A 18 3.48 5.65 4.12
C VAL A 18 4.62 6.37 3.38
N ALA A 19 5.04 7.59 3.77
CA ALA A 19 6.10 8.31 3.06
C ALA A 19 7.51 7.81 3.44
N VAL A 20 8.25 7.31 2.44
CA VAL A 20 9.68 6.97 2.53
C VAL A 20 10.45 7.96 1.66
N PRO A 21 11.68 8.41 2.01
CA PRO A 21 12.45 9.33 1.16
C PRO A 21 12.54 8.85 -0.30
N GLY A 22 12.20 9.73 -1.25
CA GLY A 22 12.14 9.40 -2.69
C GLY A 22 10.79 8.88 -3.20
N SER A 23 9.79 8.73 -2.33
CA SER A 23 8.43 8.37 -2.75
C SER A 23 7.77 9.51 -3.53
N PRO A 24 7.01 9.23 -4.61
CA PRO A 24 6.28 10.25 -5.32
C PRO A 24 5.24 10.89 -4.38
N ALA A 25 5.12 12.22 -4.44
CA ALA A 25 4.09 12.95 -3.71
C ALA A 25 2.73 12.32 -3.97
N ILE A 26 2.07 11.89 -2.90
CA ILE A 26 0.73 11.33 -2.97
C ILE A 26 -0.20 12.54 -3.04
N ALA A 27 -0.60 12.92 -4.26
CA ALA A 27 -1.76 13.80 -4.44
C ALA A 27 -2.90 13.20 -3.60
N GLU A 28 -3.60 14.04 -2.82
CA GLU A 28 -4.69 13.59 -1.94
C GLU A 28 -5.56 12.55 -2.67
N LEU A 29 -5.45 11.29 -2.26
CA LEU A 29 -6.11 10.21 -2.97
C LEU A 29 -7.59 10.30 -2.67
N THR A 30 -8.41 10.28 -3.72
CA THR A 30 -9.85 10.09 -3.53
C THR A 30 -10.08 8.82 -2.69
N PRO A 31 -11.17 8.72 -1.91
CA PRO A 31 -11.46 7.53 -1.10
C PRO A 31 -11.39 6.22 -1.88
N ARG A 32 -11.83 6.23 -3.16
CA ARG A 32 -11.70 5.09 -4.08
C ARG A 32 -10.25 4.74 -4.38
N ALA A 33 -9.42 5.73 -4.70
CA ALA A 33 -8.01 5.52 -5.01
C ALA A 33 -7.22 5.04 -3.78
N LEU A 34 -7.53 5.57 -2.59
CA LEU A 34 -6.96 5.10 -1.33
C LEU A 34 -7.37 3.66 -1.03
N HIS A 35 -8.65 3.33 -1.21
CA HIS A 35 -9.15 1.96 -1.06
C HIS A 35 -8.40 0.97 -1.97
N ALA A 36 -8.29 1.28 -3.27
CA ALA A 36 -7.56 0.45 -4.22
C ALA A 36 -6.09 0.25 -3.79
N ARG A 37 -5.41 1.33 -3.37
CA ARG A 37 -4.02 1.28 -2.91
C ARG A 37 -3.83 0.41 -1.66
N LEU A 38 -4.79 0.41 -0.74
CA LEU A 38 -4.75 -0.47 0.44
C LEU A 38 -4.86 -1.95 0.06
N LEU A 39 -5.72 -2.27 -0.91
CA LEU A 39 -5.84 -3.64 -1.44
C LEU A 39 -4.58 -4.07 -2.19
N ASP A 40 -4.00 -3.19 -3.00
CA ASP A 40 -2.73 -3.47 -3.70
C ASP A 40 -1.59 -3.73 -2.71
N ASN A 41 -1.51 -2.94 -1.64
CA ASN A 41 -0.53 -3.15 -0.58
C ASN A 41 -0.74 -4.52 0.10
N ALA A 42 -1.99 -4.87 0.42
CA ALA A 42 -2.32 -6.18 0.99
C ALA A 42 -1.90 -7.34 0.07
N ALA A 43 -2.13 -7.20 -1.25
CA ALA A 43 -1.70 -8.19 -2.23
C ALA A 43 -0.16 -8.30 -2.32
N ALA A 44 0.54 -7.16 -2.36
CA ALA A 44 2.00 -7.12 -2.40
C ALA A 44 2.63 -7.76 -1.14
N ARG A 45 2.07 -7.49 0.05
CA ARG A 45 2.49 -8.13 1.30
C ARG A 45 2.34 -9.64 1.26
N ARG A 46 1.22 -10.15 0.76
CA ARG A 46 1.00 -11.61 0.60
C ARG A 46 2.00 -12.23 -0.36
N ARG A 47 2.22 -11.62 -1.53
CA ARG A 47 3.22 -12.11 -2.51
C ARG A 47 4.61 -12.18 -1.89
N ARG A 48 5.06 -11.10 -1.25
CA ARG A 48 6.35 -11.06 -0.56
C ARG A 48 6.45 -12.09 0.55
N GLY A 49 5.40 -12.27 1.34
CA GLY A 49 5.34 -13.32 2.37
C GLY A 49 5.54 -14.72 1.79
N MET A 50 4.91 -15.03 0.65
CA MET A 50 5.10 -16.30 -0.03
C MET A 50 6.52 -16.47 -0.59
N GLU A 51 7.08 -15.43 -1.22
CA GLU A 51 8.48 -15.42 -1.68
C GLU A 51 9.46 -15.72 -0.53
N ARG A 52 9.25 -15.11 0.65
CA ARG A 52 10.06 -15.36 1.84
C ARG A 52 9.89 -16.77 2.38
N ARG A 53 8.66 -17.31 2.38
CA ARG A 53 8.39 -18.69 2.79
C ARG A 53 9.09 -19.70 1.90
N LEU A 54 9.05 -19.49 0.58
CA LEU A 54 9.77 -20.32 -0.40
C LEU A 54 11.28 -20.25 -0.21
N SER A 55 11.80 -19.10 0.24
CA SER A 55 13.22 -18.90 0.57
C SER A 55 13.60 -19.38 1.98
N GLN A 56 12.74 -20.14 2.67
CA GLN A 56 12.90 -20.62 4.05
C GLN A 56 13.12 -19.51 5.12
N ARG A 57 12.75 -18.27 4.82
CA ARG A 57 12.78 -17.15 5.77
C ARG A 57 11.42 -17.03 6.48
N LEU A 58 11.16 -17.97 7.39
CA LEU A 58 9.83 -18.18 7.95
C LEU A 58 9.35 -17.02 8.83
N ASP A 59 10.22 -16.41 9.64
CA ASP A 59 9.84 -15.30 10.52
C ASP A 59 9.45 -14.04 9.71
N ASP A 60 10.24 -13.73 8.67
CA ASP A 60 9.92 -12.65 7.74
C ASP A 60 8.62 -12.94 6.99
N ALA A 61 8.42 -14.19 6.56
CA ALA A 61 7.19 -14.59 5.89
C ALA A 61 5.98 -14.39 6.81
N ALA A 62 6.08 -14.81 8.08
CA ALA A 62 5.03 -14.64 9.07
C ALA A 62 4.71 -13.16 9.31
N TYR A 63 5.74 -12.31 9.40
CA TYR A 63 5.56 -10.86 9.49
C TYR A 63 4.79 -10.30 8.29
N TRP A 64 5.24 -10.57 7.06
CA TRP A 64 4.61 -10.03 5.86
C TRP A 64 3.18 -10.53 5.66
N ILE A 65 2.92 -11.82 5.96
CA ILE A 65 1.59 -12.41 5.86
C ILE A 65 0.64 -11.83 6.91
N SER A 66 1.07 -11.72 8.17
CA SER A 66 0.25 -11.17 9.27
C SER A 66 -0.05 -9.68 9.11
N ALA A 67 0.82 -8.94 8.40
CA ALA A 67 0.61 -7.53 8.10
C ALA A 67 -0.43 -7.29 6.99
N ALA A 68 -0.75 -8.27 6.14
CA ALA A 68 -1.67 -8.08 5.02
C ALA A 68 -3.15 -7.86 5.44
N PRO A 69 -3.73 -8.62 6.40
CA PRO A 69 -5.07 -8.38 6.91
C PRO A 69 -5.32 -6.95 7.43
N VAL A 70 -4.33 -6.31 8.04
CA VAL A 70 -4.46 -4.94 8.56
C VAL A 70 -4.77 -3.94 7.44
N ALA A 71 -4.12 -4.09 6.28
CA ALA A 71 -4.37 -3.23 5.13
C ALA A 71 -5.77 -3.48 4.52
N VAL A 72 -6.22 -4.75 4.49
CA VAL A 72 -7.59 -5.10 4.07
C VAL A 72 -8.62 -4.51 5.02
N ARG A 73 -8.42 -4.62 6.33
CA ARG A 73 -9.34 -4.07 7.33
C ARG A 73 -9.50 -2.55 7.16
N LYS A 74 -8.39 -1.82 6.99
CA LYS A 74 -8.42 -0.39 6.70
C LYS A 74 -9.19 -0.05 5.42
N ALA A 75 -9.06 -0.87 4.37
CA ALA A 75 -9.83 -0.68 3.14
C ALA A 75 -11.34 -0.87 3.40
N CYS A 76 -11.72 -1.92 4.14
CA CYS A 76 -13.11 -2.15 4.53
C CYS A 76 -13.69 -1.01 5.37
N GLU A 77 -12.95 -0.52 6.37
CA GLU A 77 -13.33 0.62 7.20
C GLU A 77 -13.57 1.87 6.35
N LEU A 78 -12.67 2.15 5.39
CA LEU A 78 -12.81 3.28 4.46
C LEU A 78 -14.11 3.18 3.64
N ARG A 79 -14.50 1.97 3.22
CA ARG A 79 -15.77 1.73 2.51
C ARG A 79 -17.00 2.02 3.38
N THR A 80 -16.92 1.78 4.69
CA THR A 80 -18.03 2.05 5.62
C THR A 80 -18.16 3.54 5.97
N GLN A 81 -17.03 4.26 6.06
CA GLN A 81 -17.01 5.69 6.39
C GLN A 81 -17.31 6.57 5.19
N THR A 82 -16.95 6.12 3.99
CA THR A 82 -17.25 6.83 2.75
C THR A 82 -17.76 5.81 1.73
N PRO A 83 -19.09 5.68 1.57
CA PRO A 83 -19.64 4.81 0.54
C PRO A 83 -19.10 5.29 -0.81
N LEU A 84 -18.34 4.42 -1.47
CA LEU A 84 -17.80 4.70 -2.80
C LEU A 84 -19.00 4.87 -3.74
N ALA A 85 -19.09 6.01 -4.42
CA ALA A 85 -20.17 6.28 -5.37
C ALA A 85 -20.37 5.09 -6.31
N THR A 86 -21.60 4.62 -6.50
CA THR A 86 -21.91 3.49 -7.39
C THR A 86 -21.32 3.74 -8.78
N LEU A 87 -20.69 2.73 -9.38
CA LEU A 87 -20.25 2.84 -10.77
C LEU A 87 -21.50 2.99 -11.66
N PRO A 88 -21.46 3.84 -12.70
CA PRO A 88 -22.58 4.03 -13.63
C PRO A 88 -22.94 2.74 -14.37
#